data_AF-A0A8H5I059-F1
#
_entry.id   AF-A0A8H5I059-F1
#
_cell.length_a   1.000
_cell.length_b   1.000
_cell.length_c   1.000
_cell.angle_alpha   90.00
_cell.angle_beta   90.00
_cell.angle_gamma   90.00
#
_symmetry.space_group_name_H-M   'P 1'
#
loop_
_entity.id
_entity.type
_entity.pdbx_description
1 polymer ?
#
loop_
_entity_poly.entity_id
_entity_poly.type
_entity_poly.pdbx_seq_one_letter_code
_entity_poly.pdbx_strand_id
1 'polypeptide(L)' 'MKRIMGHKDFQTPGRSPGSLSFEEKGEGPSDKAVWTVTCKVNNVQKGIGTASNKAEARNLASKEALQVSVDL' A
#
# COMPACT_ATOMS: atom_id res chain seq x y z
N MET A 1 -6.24 29.48 -21.88
CA MET A 1 -7.16 28.44 -21.38
C MET A 1 -6.34 27.51 -20.50
N LYS A 2 -6.61 27.47 -19.19
CA LYS A 2 -5.67 27.01 -18.15
C LYS A 2 -5.63 25.47 -18.07
N ARG A 3 -4.42 24.90 -18.08
CA ARG A 3 -4.07 23.50 -17.81
C ARG A 3 -4.68 23.04 -16.47
N ILE A 4 -5.35 21.89 -16.44
CA ILE A 4 -5.39 21.04 -15.24
C ILE A 4 -5.12 19.58 -15.63
N MET A 5 -3.93 19.19 -15.21
CA MET A 5 -3.35 17.87 -15.22
C MET A 5 -4.27 16.90 -14.47
N GLY A 6 -4.80 15.91 -15.19
CA GLY A 6 -5.43 14.74 -14.59
C GLY A 6 -4.37 13.95 -13.81
N HIS A 7 -4.34 14.11 -12.50
CA HIS A 7 -3.61 13.20 -11.61
C HIS A 7 -4.59 12.11 -11.17
N LYS A 8 -4.78 11.06 -11.99
CA LYS A 8 -5.49 9.88 -11.50
C LYS A 8 -5.02 8.56 -12.12
N ASP A 9 -3.71 8.40 -12.27
CA ASP A 9 -3.10 7.11 -12.57
C ASP A 9 -1.87 6.91 -11.68
N PHE A 10 -2.08 6.89 -10.36
CA PHE A 10 -1.04 6.45 -9.41
C PHE A 10 -0.93 4.92 -9.43
N GLN A 11 -0.79 4.32 -10.61
CA GLN A 11 -0.24 2.98 -10.79
C GLN A 11 0.52 3.01 -12.12
N THR A 12 1.80 3.33 -12.06
CA THR A 12 2.71 3.28 -13.21
C THR A 12 2.74 1.84 -13.75
N PRO A 13 2.30 1.56 -15.00
CA PRO A 13 2.37 0.22 -15.58
C PRO A 13 3.80 -0.05 -16.01
N GLY A 14 4.65 -0.45 -15.08
CA GLY A 14 6.07 -0.67 -15.33
C GLY A 14 6.80 -1.47 -14.26
N ARG A 15 6.10 -2.29 -13.45
CA ARG A 15 6.76 -3.14 -12.44
C ARG A 15 6.49 -4.63 -12.71
N SER A 16 7.39 -5.24 -13.47
CA SER A 16 7.58 -6.70 -13.57
C SER A 16 9.08 -7.02 -13.39
N PRO A 17 9.52 -8.20 -12.92
CA PRO A 17 8.78 -9.41 -12.55
C PRO A 17 9.09 -9.87 -11.10
N GLY A 18 8.12 -9.65 -10.21
CA GLY A 18 8.14 -10.07 -8.81
C GLY A 18 6.92 -9.45 -8.17
N SER A 19 5.75 -10.05 -8.42
CA SER A 19 4.45 -9.38 -8.29
C SER A 19 4.25 -8.83 -6.88
N LEU A 20 4.42 -7.51 -6.73
CA LEU A 20 4.30 -6.78 -5.49
C LEU A 20 2.92 -6.12 -5.50
N SER A 21 1.96 -6.77 -4.86
CA SER A 21 0.56 -6.34 -4.80
C SER A 21 0.28 -5.70 -3.44
N PHE A 22 -0.21 -4.46 -3.45
CA PHE A 22 -0.65 -3.77 -2.25
C PHE A 22 -2.18 -3.73 -2.23
N GLU A 23 -2.77 -4.22 -1.16
CA GLU A 23 -4.21 -4.22 -0.94
C GLU A 23 -4.53 -3.24 0.20
N GLU A 24 -5.27 -2.19 -0.09
CA GLU A 24 -5.65 -1.17 0.89
C GLU A 24 -7.15 -1.27 1.18
N LYS A 25 -7.51 -1.34 2.46
CA LYS A 25 -8.88 -1.45 2.94
C LYS A 25 -9.10 -0.45 4.07
N GLY A 26 -9.93 0.55 3.80
CA GLY A 26 -10.42 1.48 4.82
C GLY A 26 -11.72 0.96 5.42
N GLU A 27 -11.74 0.70 6.72
CA GLU A 27 -12.92 0.25 7.46
C GLU A 27 -13.16 1.16 8.65
N GLY A 28 -14.41 1.58 8.85
CA GLY A 28 -14.84 2.30 10.04
C GLY A 28 -15.61 3.59 9.76
N PRO A 29 -16.33 4.11 10.77
CA PRO A 29 -16.99 5.41 10.70
C PRO A 29 -15.94 6.52 10.60
N SER A 30 -16.29 7.67 10.01
CA SER A 30 -15.36 8.80 9.76
C SER A 30 -14.52 9.24 10.97
N ASP A 31 -15.02 9.01 12.19
CA ASP A 31 -14.36 9.32 13.47
C ASP A 31 -13.30 8.28 13.90
N LYS A 32 -13.43 7.04 13.44
CA LYS A 32 -12.51 5.92 13.71
C LYS A 32 -12.21 5.15 12.44
N ALA A 33 -11.88 5.87 11.37
CA ALA A 33 -11.49 5.25 10.12
C ALA A 33 -10.16 4.52 10.32
N VAL A 34 -10.16 3.20 10.16
CA VAL A 34 -8.98 2.35 10.24
C VAL A 34 -8.60 1.96 8.82
N TRP A 35 -7.38 2.28 8.43
CA TRP A 35 -6.78 1.89 7.17
C TRP A 35 -5.88 0.69 7.39
N THR A 36 -6.19 -0.40 6.73
CA THR A 36 -5.38 -1.61 6.68
C THR A 36 -4.75 -1.72 5.30
N VAL A 37 -3.44 -1.84 5.24
CA VAL A 37 -2.69 -2.02 3.99
C VAL A 37 -1.90 -3.31 4.08
N THR A 38 -2.11 -4.21 3.13
CA THR A 38 -1.45 -5.51 3.06
C THR A 38 -0.52 -5.52 1.85
N CYS A 39 0.76 -5.79 2.09
CA CYS A 39 1.79 -5.94 1.07
C CYS A 39 2.04 -7.44 0.79
N LYS A 40 1.69 -7.87 -0.42
CA LYS A 40 1.89 -9.23 -0.93
C LYS A 40 3.06 -9.19 -1.93
N VAL A 41 4.08 -10.01 -1.72
CA VAL A 41 5.21 -10.17 -2.65
C VAL A 41 5.22 -11.62 -3.13
N ASN A 42 5.08 -11.85 -4.44
CA ASN A 42 4.99 -13.19 -5.02
C ASN A 42 3.86 -14.05 -4.40
N ASN A 43 2.67 -13.47 -4.22
CA ASN A 43 1.53 -14.08 -3.52
C ASN A 43 1.74 -14.40 -2.03
N VAL A 44 2.90 -14.10 -1.46
CA VAL A 44 3.15 -14.25 -0.03
C VAL A 44 2.89 -12.93 0.66
N GLN A 45 2.03 -12.92 1.67
CA GLN A 45 1.87 -11.76 2.53
C GLN A 45 3.18 -11.52 3.28
N LYS A 46 3.87 -10.43 2.93
CA LYS A 46 5.15 -10.07 3.53
C LYS A 46 5.01 -8.99 4.60
N GLY A 47 3.94 -8.22 4.58
CA GLY A 47 3.70 -7.20 5.61
C GLY A 47 2.26 -6.73 5.64
N ILE A 48 1.77 -6.38 6.82
CA ILE A 48 0.50 -5.69 7.02
C ILE A 48 0.77 -4.44 7.85
N GLY A 49 0.18 -3.32 7.47
CA GLY A 49 0.19 -2.10 8.26
C GLY A 49 -1.24 -1.65 8.51
N THR A 50 -1.59 -1.44 9.78
CA THR A 50 -2.90 -0.94 10.18
C THR A 50 -2.71 0.38 10.91
N ALA A 51 -3.40 1.43 10.48
CA ALA A 51 -3.31 2.75 11.10
C ALA A 51 -4.59 3.55 10.90
N SER A 52 -4.76 4.66 11.63
CA SER A 52 -5.87 5.59 11.42
C SER A 52 -5.77 6.38 10.10
N ASN A 53 -4.62 6.32 9.42
CA ASN A 53 -4.33 7.04 8.20
C ASN A 53 -3.76 6.12 7.12
N LYS A 54 -4.20 6.29 5.87
CA LYS A 54 -3.72 5.53 4.70
C LYS A 54 -2.20 5.62 4.52
N ALA A 55 -1.62 6.79 4.73
CA ALA A 55 -0.18 7.02 4.57
C ALA A 55 0.63 6.19 5.59
N GLU A 56 0.22 6.23 6.86
CA GLU A 56 0.86 5.48 7.94
C GLU A 56 0.70 3.98 7.75
N ALA A 57 -0.50 3.51 7.39
CA ALA A 57 -0.77 2.11 7.12
C ALA A 57 0.12 1.56 6.00
N ARG A 58 0.30 2.33 4.91
CA ARG A 58 1.19 1.95 3.80
C ARG A 58 2.67 1.96 4.19
N ASN A 59 3.09 2.92 5.02
CA ASN A 59 4.46 3.00 5.51
C ASN A 59 4.79 1.77 6.37
N LEU A 60 3.91 1.43 7.32
CA LEU A 60 4.02 0.23 8.15
C LEU A 60 4.07 -1.05 7.30
N ALA A 61 3.14 -1.21 6.35
CA ALA A 61 3.10 -2.37 5.48
C ALA A 61 4.37 -2.54 4.64
N SER A 62 4.92 -1.42 4.14
CA SER A 62 6.18 -1.40 3.36
C SER A 62 7.38 -1.75 4.22
N LYS A 63 7.42 -1.24 5.46
CA LYS A 63 8.52 -1.47 6.40
C LYS A 63 8.57 -2.93 6.86
N GLU A 64 7.42 -3.49 7.20
CA GLU A 64 7.25 -4.93 7.50
C GLU A 64 7.67 -5.79 6.30
N ALA A 65 7.14 -5.48 5.10
CA ALA A 65 7.47 -6.25 3.90
C ALA A 65 8.96 -6.17 3.54
N LEU A 66 9.60 -5.00 3.75
CA LEU A 66 11.03 -4.84 3.56
C LEU A 66 11.79 -5.71 4.56
N GLN A 67 11.49 -5.61 5.86
CA GLN A 67 12.10 -6.41 6.93
C GLN A 67 12.05 -7.92 6.61
N VAL A 68 10.89 -8.42 6.19
CA VAL A 68 10.69 -9.85 5.85
C VAL A 68 11.37 -10.23 4.51
N SER A 69 11.66 -9.28 3.63
CA SER A 69 12.36 -9.53 2.37
C SER A 69 13.88 -9.56 2.49
N VAL A 70 14.47 -8.94 3.52
CA VAL A 70 15.94 -8.91 3.72
C VAL A 70 16.48 -10.10 4.52
N ASP A 71 15.59 -10.92 5.10
CA ASP A 71 15.92 -12.09 5.94
C ASP A 71 16.12 -13.39 5.12
N LEU A 72 16.28 -13.31 3.79
CA LEU A 72 16.40 -14.48 2.91
C LEU A 72 17.81 -14.64 2.30
#